data_AF-A0A089LJP1-F1
#
_entry.id   AF-A0A089LJP1-F1
#
_cell.length_a   1.000
_cell.length_b   1.000
_cell.length_c   1.000
_cell.angle_alpha   90.00
_cell.angle_beta   90.00
_cell.angle_gamma   90.00
#
_symmetry.space_group_name_H-M   'P 1'
#
loop_
_entity.id
_entity.type
_entity.pdbx_description
1 polymer ?
#
loop_
_entity_poly.entity_id
_entity_poly.type
_entity_poly.pdbx_seq_one_letter_code
_entity_poly.pdbx_strand_id
1 'polypeptide(L)'
;MRREVDNTDDRELPTGSFGKRGTLEEKMFEVYETEEDAAGLYISGPMTNQDSSHLFKKALVYQVNPDGGGFAINTGKQKLHPGAEVTGRKCLTELFHYLNSNLLPGEQVELYSCTAYGTDRFLEPRCKELDRNIHLSAFQLKEDFEWLPRQFIVISN
;
A
#
# COMPACT_ATOMS: atom_id res chain seq x y z
N MET A 1 15.99 -16.59 44.33
CA MET A 1 16.02 -15.22 43.79
C MET A 1 16.01 -15.33 42.27
N ARG A 2 14.80 -15.43 41.68
CA ARG A 2 14.61 -15.58 40.23
C ARG A 2 14.36 -14.19 39.65
N ARG A 3 15.11 -13.81 38.62
CA ARG A 3 14.82 -12.64 37.79
C ARG A 3 13.83 -13.08 36.73
N GLU A 4 12.62 -12.54 36.78
CA GLU A 4 11.68 -12.61 35.67
C GLU A 4 12.07 -11.52 34.68
N VAL A 5 12.30 -11.93 33.43
CA VAL A 5 12.58 -11.05 32.30
C VAL A 5 11.23 -10.79 31.66
N ASP A 6 10.79 -9.53 31.77
CA ASP A 6 9.54 -9.04 31.20
C ASP A 6 9.62 -9.12 29.67
N ASN A 7 8.60 -9.76 29.09
CA ASN A 7 8.56 -10.17 27.69
C ASN A 7 7.95 -9.02 26.87
N THR A 8 8.56 -8.78 25.71
CA THR A 8 8.38 -7.61 24.85
C THR A 8 6.95 -7.36 24.38
N ASP A 9 6.37 -6.25 24.83
CA ASP A 9 5.61 -5.22 24.09
C ASP A 9 5.14 -5.60 22.67
N ASP A 10 4.02 -6.33 22.60
CA ASP A 10 3.20 -6.46 21.38
C ASP A 10 2.52 -5.11 21.09
N ARG A 11 3.22 -4.24 20.34
CA ARG A 11 2.65 -2.96 19.89
C ARG A 11 1.68 -3.18 18.75
N GLU A 12 0.43 -3.46 19.09
CA GLU A 12 -0.69 -3.17 18.19
C GLU A 12 -0.82 -1.64 18.04
N LEU A 13 -0.73 -1.15 16.80
CA LEU A 13 -1.02 0.25 16.50
C LEU A 13 -2.54 0.47 16.62
N PRO A 14 -2.99 1.55 17.30
CA PRO A 14 -4.41 1.80 17.47
C PRO A 14 -5.04 2.15 16.12
N THR A 15 -5.94 1.30 15.65
CA THR A 15 -6.84 1.63 14.54
C THR A 15 -7.79 2.73 15.01
N GLY A 16 -7.78 3.87 14.31
CA GLY A 16 -8.58 5.04 14.67
C GLY A 16 -10.07 4.69 14.89
N SER A 17 -10.71 5.38 15.84
CA SER A 17 -12.13 5.17 16.15
C SER A 17 -12.98 6.30 15.58
N PHE A 18 -13.97 5.96 14.77
CA PHE A 18 -14.95 6.93 14.25
C PHE A 18 -15.97 7.33 15.33
N GLY A 19 -16.17 8.63 15.53
CA GLY A 19 -17.39 9.19 16.12
C GLY A 19 -17.55 9.17 17.65
N LYS A 20 -16.48 9.12 18.46
CA LYS A 20 -16.62 9.26 19.93
C LYS A 20 -15.99 10.53 20.49
N ARG A 21 -16.78 11.29 21.26
CA ARG A 21 -16.27 12.27 22.23
C ARG A 21 -15.81 11.53 23.49
N GLY A 22 -14.51 11.54 23.76
CA GLY A 22 -13.94 11.04 25.00
C GLY A 22 -12.60 11.71 25.29
N THR A 23 -12.46 12.27 26.49
CA THR A 23 -11.22 12.84 27.05
C THR A 23 -10.23 11.71 27.31
N LEU A 24 -9.21 11.58 26.46
CA LEU A 24 -8.11 10.64 26.62
C LEU A 24 -6.85 11.41 27.05
N GLU A 25 -6.22 10.92 28.13
CA GLU A 25 -4.91 11.35 28.62
C GLU A 25 -3.92 11.51 27.45
N GLU A 26 -3.14 12.60 27.49
CA GLU A 26 -2.18 13.15 26.49
C GLU A 26 -1.63 12.17 25.42
N LYS A 27 -2.51 11.70 24.54
CA LYS A 27 -2.16 11.12 23.25
C LYS A 27 -2.75 12.04 22.21
N MET A 28 -1.88 12.64 21.40
CA MET A 28 -2.32 13.37 20.21
C MET A 28 -2.92 12.35 19.25
N PHE A 29 -4.23 12.47 19.01
CA PHE A 29 -4.91 11.71 17.97
C PHE A 29 -5.20 12.66 16.80
N GLU A 30 -4.88 12.21 15.59
CA GLU A 30 -5.33 12.89 14.38
C GLU A 30 -6.80 12.58 14.18
N VAL A 31 -7.62 13.63 14.09
CA VAL A 31 -9.05 13.52 13.86
C VAL A 31 -9.31 13.92 12.42
N TYR A 32 -9.75 12.95 11.63
CA TYR A 32 -10.13 13.13 10.23
C TYR A 32 -11.64 13.35 10.13
N GLU A 33 -12.08 14.21 9.22
CA GLU A 33 -13.52 14.46 8.99
C GLU A 33 -14.15 13.33 8.20
N THR A 34 -13.43 12.78 7.22
CA THR A 34 -13.88 11.68 6.38
C THR A 34 -12.86 10.53 6.30
N GLU A 35 -13.31 9.34 5.89
CA GLU A 35 -12.41 8.22 5.55
C GLU A 35 -11.45 8.59 4.41
N GLU A 36 -11.91 9.42 3.47
CA GLU A 36 -11.08 9.96 2.39
C GLU A 36 -9.93 10.78 2.96
N ASP A 37 -10.15 11.63 3.96
CA ASP A 37 -9.09 12.46 4.55
C ASP A 37 -8.01 11.61 5.22
N ALA A 38 -8.42 10.52 5.89
CA ALA A 38 -7.51 9.57 6.52
C ALA A 38 -6.77 8.67 5.51
N ALA A 39 -7.31 8.49 4.30
CA ALA A 39 -6.73 7.58 3.33
C ALA A 39 -5.43 8.14 2.73
N GLY A 40 -4.43 7.27 2.59
CA GLY A 40 -3.12 7.65 2.12
C GLY A 40 -2.22 6.46 1.77
N LEU A 41 -0.92 6.71 1.72
CA LEU A 41 0.11 5.71 1.45
C LEU A 41 1.11 5.69 2.59
N TYR A 42 1.39 4.49 3.08
CA TYR A 42 2.47 4.23 4.00
C TYR A 42 3.60 3.49 3.27
N ILE A 43 4.80 4.06 3.27
CA ILE A 43 5.99 3.48 2.65
C ILE A 43 6.97 3.07 3.75
N SER A 44 7.49 1.85 3.66
CA SER A 44 8.51 1.35 4.57
C SER A 44 9.61 0.62 3.81
N GLY A 45 10.82 0.63 4.36
CA GLY A 45 11.99 -0.01 3.77
C GLY A 45 13.25 0.86 3.79
N PRO A 46 14.25 0.51 2.96
CA PRO A 46 14.26 -0.62 2.04
C PRO A 46 14.17 -1.98 2.77
N MET A 47 13.58 -2.97 2.13
CA MET A 47 13.51 -4.35 2.64
C MET A 47 14.87 -5.02 2.44
N THR A 48 15.59 -5.28 3.54
CA THR A 48 16.94 -5.87 3.49
C THR A 48 17.00 -7.35 3.85
N ASN A 49 15.96 -7.88 4.49
CA ASN A 49 15.99 -9.21 5.12
C ASN A 49 15.24 -10.27 4.30
N GLN A 50 14.95 -10.00 3.03
CA GLN A 50 14.18 -10.89 2.15
C GLN A 50 14.82 -10.96 0.78
N ASP A 51 14.92 -12.16 0.20
CA ASP A 51 15.40 -12.33 -1.16
C ASP A 51 14.27 -12.05 -2.16
N SER A 52 14.39 -10.92 -2.85
CA SER A 52 13.45 -10.45 -3.87
C SER A 52 14.07 -10.47 -5.28
N SER A 53 15.30 -10.97 -5.42
CA SER A 53 16.12 -10.88 -6.64
C SER A 53 15.53 -11.66 -7.84
N HIS A 54 14.69 -12.65 -7.57
CA HIS A 54 14.00 -13.43 -8.59
C HIS A 54 12.77 -12.70 -9.16
N LEU A 55 12.24 -11.67 -8.49
CA LEU A 55 11.11 -10.87 -8.95
C LEU A 55 11.54 -9.50 -9.50
N PHE A 56 12.43 -8.82 -8.79
CA PHE A 56 12.83 -7.45 -9.10
C PHE A 56 14.24 -7.41 -9.66
N LYS A 57 14.45 -6.52 -10.64
CA LYS A 57 15.78 -6.20 -11.16
C LYS A 57 16.46 -5.12 -10.32
N LYS A 58 15.68 -4.34 -9.57
CA LYS A 58 16.18 -3.25 -8.72
C LYS A 58 16.57 -3.80 -7.34
N ALA A 59 17.70 -3.32 -6.81
CA ALA A 59 18.23 -3.77 -5.52
C ALA A 59 17.48 -3.17 -4.32
N LEU A 60 16.91 -1.98 -4.46
CA LEU A 60 16.15 -1.32 -3.41
C LEU A 60 14.66 -1.60 -3.60
N VAL A 61 14.11 -2.46 -2.74
CA VAL A 61 12.69 -2.79 -2.72
C VAL A 61 12.05 -2.17 -1.48
N TYR A 62 10.94 -1.45 -1.67
CA TYR A 62 10.17 -0.82 -0.60
C TYR A 62 8.79 -1.46 -0.53
N GLN A 63 8.22 -1.53 0.67
CA GLN A 63 6.84 -1.93 0.87
C GLN A 63 5.97 -0.67 0.86
N VAL A 64 4.96 -0.66 -0.02
CA VAL A 64 3.90 0.35 -0.03
C VAL A 64 2.60 -0.30 0.42
N ASN A 65 1.96 0.28 1.43
CA ASN A 65 0.64 -0.12 1.90
C ASN A 65 -0.32 1.06 1.76
N PRO A 66 -1.60 0.80 1.43
CA PRO A 66 -2.62 1.81 1.63
C PRO A 66 -2.84 1.99 3.14
N ASP A 67 -2.96 3.23 3.57
CA ASP A 67 -3.50 3.57 4.89
C ASP A 67 -4.95 4.01 4.70
N GLY A 68 -5.89 3.47 5.47
CA GLY A 68 -7.33 3.78 5.33
C GLY A 68 -7.99 3.45 3.98
N GLY A 69 -7.36 2.69 3.08
CA GLY A 69 -7.86 2.46 1.73
C GLY A 69 -7.37 1.17 1.06
N GLY A 70 -7.18 1.21 -0.27
CA GLY A 70 -6.80 0.04 -1.07
C GLY A 70 -6.17 0.39 -2.42
N PHE A 71 -5.58 -0.60 -3.09
CA PHE A 71 -5.12 -0.48 -4.48
C PHE A 71 -6.16 -0.99 -5.48
N ALA A 72 -7.43 -0.65 -5.24
CA ALA A 72 -8.54 -1.07 -6.07
C ALA A 72 -9.63 0.01 -6.14
N ILE A 73 -10.15 0.19 -7.34
CA ILE A 73 -11.34 0.95 -7.70
C ILE A 73 -12.24 -0.07 -8.38
N ASN A 74 -13.22 -0.59 -7.67
CA ASN A 74 -14.13 -1.61 -8.18
C ASN A 74 -15.55 -1.27 -7.72
N THR A 75 -16.33 -0.76 -8.68
CA THR A 75 -17.73 -0.36 -8.48
C THR A 75 -18.63 -1.53 -8.04
N GLY A 76 -18.28 -2.77 -8.38
CA GLY A 76 -19.01 -3.98 -7.98
C GLY A 76 -18.89 -4.33 -6.49
N LYS A 77 -17.88 -3.81 -5.78
CA LYS A 77 -17.66 -4.06 -4.34
C LYS A 77 -18.36 -3.03 -3.42
N GLN A 78 -19.03 -2.01 -3.97
CA GLN A 78 -19.70 -0.94 -3.21
C GLN A 78 -20.71 -1.43 -2.16
N LYS A 79 -21.30 -2.62 -2.35
CA LYS A 79 -22.30 -3.16 -1.41
C LYS A 79 -21.73 -3.61 -0.06
N LEU A 80 -20.45 -3.96 0.01
CA LEU A 80 -19.83 -4.48 1.23
C LEU A 80 -19.17 -3.39 2.06
N HIS A 81 -18.57 -2.38 1.41
CA HIS A 81 -17.85 -1.29 2.08
C HIS A 81 -18.13 0.03 1.35
N PRO A 82 -19.16 0.78 1.77
CA PRO A 82 -19.38 2.14 1.31
C PRO A 82 -18.13 2.98 1.61
N GLY A 83 -17.55 3.66 0.60
CA GLY A 83 -16.34 4.46 0.77
C GLY A 83 -15.04 3.82 0.27
N ALA A 84 -14.97 2.48 0.16
CA ALA A 84 -13.75 1.79 -0.28
C ALA A 84 -13.28 2.17 -1.69
N GLU A 85 -14.22 2.54 -2.58
CA GLU A 85 -13.87 3.05 -3.90
C GLU A 85 -13.21 4.43 -3.82
N VAL A 86 -13.71 5.30 -2.95
CA VAL A 86 -13.20 6.67 -2.78
C VAL A 86 -11.80 6.62 -2.21
N THR A 87 -11.60 5.90 -1.10
CA THR A 87 -10.29 5.75 -0.46
C THR A 87 -9.31 4.99 -1.35
N GLY A 88 -9.77 3.95 -2.06
CA GLY A 88 -8.95 3.23 -3.03
C GLY A 88 -8.51 4.09 -4.22
N ARG A 89 -9.42 4.92 -4.74
CA ARG A 89 -9.11 5.91 -5.78
C ARG A 89 -8.11 6.94 -5.29
N LYS A 90 -8.24 7.42 -4.05
CA LYS A 90 -7.26 8.33 -3.45
C LYS A 90 -5.87 7.70 -3.37
N CYS A 91 -5.74 6.50 -2.77
CA CYS A 91 -4.45 5.79 -2.67
C CYS A 91 -3.78 5.61 -4.05
N LEU A 92 -4.53 5.18 -5.06
CA LEU A 92 -3.99 4.99 -6.41
C LEU A 92 -3.62 6.32 -7.09
N THR A 93 -4.45 7.35 -6.91
CA THR A 93 -4.17 8.69 -7.45
C THR A 93 -2.88 9.24 -6.87
N GLU A 94 -2.70 9.17 -5.55
CA GLU A 94 -1.48 9.59 -4.87
C GLU A 94 -0.26 8.79 -5.34
N LEU A 95 -0.40 7.47 -5.50
CA LEU A 95 0.70 6.61 -5.95
C LEU A 95 1.17 6.99 -7.35
N PHE A 96 0.24 7.07 -8.30
CA PHE A 96 0.59 7.42 -9.69
C PHE A 96 1.02 8.87 -9.82
N HIS A 97 0.45 9.80 -9.04
CA HIS A 97 0.88 11.19 -9.00
C HIS A 97 2.32 11.34 -8.50
N TYR A 98 2.65 10.66 -7.40
CA TYR A 98 4.01 10.65 -6.85
C TYR A 98 5.01 10.09 -7.86
N LEU A 99 4.69 8.95 -8.49
CA LEU A 99 5.55 8.36 -9.52
C LEU A 99 5.73 9.29 -10.71
N ASN A 100 4.66 9.91 -11.21
CA ASN A 100 4.73 10.84 -12.34
C ASN A 100 5.55 12.10 -12.03
N SER A 101 5.52 12.57 -10.79
CA SER A 101 6.25 13.79 -10.38
C SER A 101 7.72 13.54 -10.07
N ASN A 102 8.11 12.30 -9.75
CA ASN A 102 9.46 11.99 -9.27
C ASN A 102 10.27 11.07 -10.19
N LEU A 103 9.64 10.38 -11.16
CA LEU A 103 10.35 9.48 -12.07
C LEU A 103 11.02 10.28 -13.20
N LEU A 104 12.35 10.20 -13.30
CA LEU A 104 13.09 10.93 -14.33
C LEU A 104 12.94 10.27 -15.72
N PRO A 105 13.18 11.01 -16.82
CA PRO A 105 13.14 10.44 -18.16
C PRO A 105 14.07 9.24 -18.31
N GLY A 106 13.52 8.12 -18.79
CA GLY A 106 14.25 6.85 -18.95
C GLY A 106 14.33 5.98 -17.69
N GLU A 107 13.84 6.47 -16.53
CA GLU A 107 13.74 5.66 -15.33
C GLU A 107 12.53 4.72 -15.35
N GLN A 108 12.64 3.64 -14.58
CA GLN A 108 11.57 2.66 -14.41
C GLN A 108 11.44 2.24 -12.96
N VAL A 109 10.20 2.09 -12.52
CA VAL A 109 9.82 1.49 -11.23
C VAL A 109 9.13 0.16 -11.48
N GLU A 110 9.45 -0.82 -10.63
CA GLU A 110 8.88 -2.15 -10.65
C GLU A 110 7.94 -2.28 -9.45
N LEU A 111 6.67 -2.60 -9.72
CA LEU A 111 5.63 -2.76 -8.74
C LEU A 111 5.18 -4.23 -8.72
N TYR A 112 5.11 -4.85 -7.54
CA TYR A 112 4.53 -6.19 -7.36
C TYR A 112 3.50 -6.20 -6.22
N SER A 113 2.37 -6.87 -6.44
CA SER A 113 1.31 -7.05 -5.43
C SER A 113 1.39 -8.43 -4.79
N CYS A 114 1.35 -8.48 -3.46
CA CYS A 114 1.21 -9.71 -2.67
C CYS A 114 0.31 -9.46 -1.45
N THR A 115 -0.38 -10.52 -1.01
CA THR A 115 -1.22 -10.50 0.20
C THR A 115 -0.53 -11.08 1.43
N ALA A 116 0.64 -11.70 1.24
CA ALA A 116 1.42 -12.27 2.31
C ALA A 116 2.16 -11.17 3.11
N TYR A 117 2.46 -11.48 4.37
CA TYR A 117 3.28 -10.65 5.26
C TYR A 117 4.53 -11.43 5.66
N GLY A 118 5.51 -10.75 6.27
CA GLY A 118 6.75 -11.41 6.69
C GLY A 118 7.53 -12.05 5.53
N THR A 119 8.17 -13.18 5.79
CA THR A 119 9.09 -13.88 4.87
C THR A 119 8.40 -14.53 3.67
N ASP A 120 7.07 -14.66 3.71
CA ASP A 120 6.33 -15.45 2.70
C ASP A 120 5.95 -14.61 1.46
N ARG A 121 6.22 -13.30 1.48
CA ARG A 121 5.85 -12.30 0.47
C ARG A 121 6.29 -12.59 -0.96
N PHE A 122 7.35 -13.38 -1.14
CA PHE A 122 7.94 -13.69 -2.44
C PHE A 122 8.03 -15.19 -2.73
N LEU A 123 7.34 -16.04 -1.96
CA LEU A 123 7.38 -17.48 -2.20
C LEU A 123 6.61 -17.88 -3.46
N GLU A 124 5.50 -17.18 -3.73
CA GLU A 124 4.67 -17.48 -4.89
C GLU A 124 5.18 -16.75 -6.15
N PRO A 125 5.28 -17.45 -7.29
CA PRO A 125 5.69 -16.81 -8.53
C PRO A 125 4.64 -15.80 -8.99
N ARG A 126 5.11 -14.72 -9.61
CA ARG A 126 4.21 -13.74 -10.25
C ARG A 126 3.35 -14.39 -11.34
N CYS A 127 2.14 -13.87 -11.53
CA CYS A 127 1.23 -14.34 -12.57
C CYS A 127 1.52 -13.56 -13.86
N LYS A 128 2.30 -14.15 -14.78
CA LYS A 128 2.80 -13.46 -15.98
C LYS A 128 1.68 -12.96 -16.90
N GLU A 129 0.53 -13.62 -16.87
CA GLU A 129 -0.67 -13.26 -17.62
C GLU A 129 -1.27 -11.92 -17.16
N LEU A 130 -0.95 -11.50 -15.92
CA LEU A 130 -1.40 -10.24 -15.34
C LEU A 130 -0.35 -9.12 -15.51
N ASP A 131 0.87 -9.44 -15.96
CA ASP A 131 1.96 -8.48 -16.08
C ASP A 131 1.54 -7.29 -16.98
N ARG A 132 1.85 -6.07 -16.55
CA ARG A 132 1.52 -4.85 -17.29
C ARG A 132 2.70 -3.91 -17.39
N ASN A 133 2.73 -3.15 -18.49
CA ASN A 133 3.60 -1.99 -18.62
C ASN A 133 2.72 -0.75 -18.65
N ILE A 134 3.05 0.25 -17.85
CA ILE A 134 2.35 1.53 -17.78
C ILE A 134 3.34 2.63 -18.15
N HIS A 135 3.00 3.38 -19.20
CA HIS A 135 3.67 4.63 -19.57
C HIS A 135 2.88 5.78 -18.96
N LEU A 136 3.44 6.47 -17.96
CA LEU A 136 2.73 7.49 -17.18
C LEU A 136 2.23 8.64 -18.05
N SER A 137 3.02 9.03 -19.06
CA SER A 137 2.68 10.07 -20.04
C SER A 137 1.38 9.80 -20.83
N ALA A 138 0.97 8.53 -20.97
CA ALA A 138 -0.26 8.14 -21.66
C ALA A 138 -1.28 7.47 -20.72
N PHE A 139 -0.97 7.34 -19.43
CA PHE A 139 -1.80 6.61 -18.48
C PHE A 139 -2.91 7.50 -17.91
N GLN A 140 -4.13 6.97 -17.91
CA GLN A 140 -5.25 7.54 -17.19
C GLN A 140 -5.81 6.47 -16.25
N LEU A 141 -5.92 6.82 -14.98
CA LEU A 141 -6.55 5.95 -13.99
C LEU A 141 -8.04 5.85 -14.29
N LYS A 142 -8.48 4.67 -14.73
CA LYS A 142 -9.86 4.41 -15.17
C LYS A 142 -10.83 4.31 -13.99
N GLU A 143 -12.12 4.26 -14.31
CA GLU A 143 -13.19 4.02 -13.33
C GLU A 143 -13.04 2.66 -12.65
N ASP A 144 -12.58 1.63 -13.38
CA ASP A 144 -12.21 0.34 -12.81
C ASP A 144 -10.70 0.12 -12.96
N PHE A 145 -10.01 0.00 -11.82
CA PHE A 145 -8.61 -0.37 -11.75
C PHE A 145 -8.38 -1.20 -10.50
N GLU A 146 -7.75 -2.37 -10.63
CA GLU A 146 -7.41 -3.20 -9.48
C GLU A 146 -6.00 -3.72 -9.67
N TRP A 147 -5.18 -3.54 -8.63
CA TRP A 147 -3.85 -4.15 -8.58
C TRP A 147 -3.98 -5.58 -8.06
N LEU A 148 -4.00 -6.51 -9.00
CA LEU A 148 -4.38 -7.90 -8.74
C LEU A 148 -3.28 -8.65 -7.98
N PRO A 149 -3.63 -9.70 -7.20
CA PRO A 149 -2.65 -10.52 -6.51
C PRO A 149 -1.62 -11.11 -7.47
N ARG A 150 -0.35 -11.08 -7.07
CA ARG A 150 0.81 -11.58 -7.84
C ARG A 150 1.02 -10.88 -9.19
N GLN A 151 0.38 -9.73 -9.40
CA GLN A 151 0.58 -8.91 -10.58
C GLN A 151 1.86 -8.10 -10.48
N PHE A 152 2.63 -8.09 -11.57
CA PHE A 152 3.82 -7.26 -11.71
C PHE A 152 3.58 -6.16 -12.74
N ILE A 153 3.91 -4.92 -12.38
CA ILE A 153 3.72 -3.74 -13.21
C ILE A 153 5.06 -3.03 -13.35
N VAL A 154 5.49 -2.78 -14.59
CA VAL A 154 6.62 -1.88 -14.87
C VAL A 154 6.06 -0.52 -15.24
N ILE A 155 6.52 0.50 -14.52
CA ILE A 155 6.14 1.89 -14.75
C ILE A 155 7.31 2.64 -15.35
N SER A 156 7.04 3.43 -16.38
CA SER A 156 8.02 4.30 -17.05
C SER A 156 7.38 5.67 -17.33
N ASN A 157 8.20 6.71 -17.35
CA ASN A 157 7.78 8.07 -17.72
C ASN A 157 7.83 8.26 -19.24
#